data_AF-A0A8J4F906-F1
#
_entry.id   AF-A0A8J4F906-F1
#
_cell.length_a   1.000
_cell.length_b   1.000
_cell.length_c   1.000
_cell.angle_alpha   90.00
_cell.angle_beta   90.00
_cell.angle_gamma   90.00
#
_symmetry.space_group_name_H-M   'P 1'
#
loop_
_entity.id
_entity.type
_entity.pdbx_description
1 polymer ?
#
loop_
_entity_poly.entity_id
_entity_poly.type
_entity_poly.pdbx_seq_one_letter_code
_entity_poly.pdbx_strand_id
1 'polypeptide(L)'
;PPPSPPPPSPPPPSPPPPSPSPPSPPPSPLPPPPSPPPPSPPPPPPRSSFPNCSCIREPRSSQVFVYPDVVTIPAKERGFTQLCFTVGTLDVCISRSRCCQFELYKAEFEADAACVGSLSYMTVDGVKRSRFFQLTPYPAIKVANINKSFKDAEGTEICLIVKTADCGSLTKLGAFHDGSITVSLFNKPSATDINCCPISTVF
;
A
#
# COMPACT_ATOMS: atom_id res chain seq x y z
N PRO A 1 37.45 -81.11 -87.84
CA PRO A 1 36.17 -80.47 -87.48
C PRO A 1 36.40 -79.22 -86.62
N PRO A 2 36.15 -78.01 -87.14
CA PRO A 2 36.24 -76.77 -86.37
C PRO A 2 35.15 -76.73 -85.27
N PRO A 3 35.46 -76.24 -84.07
CA PRO A 3 34.53 -76.17 -82.95
C PRO A 3 33.37 -75.20 -83.24
N SER A 4 32.16 -75.59 -82.81
CA SER A 4 30.93 -74.82 -82.95
C SER A 4 31.03 -73.47 -82.21
N PRO A 5 30.47 -72.39 -82.78
CA PRO A 5 30.45 -71.09 -82.14
C PRO A 5 29.60 -71.11 -80.86
N PRO A 6 29.95 -70.30 -79.85
CA PRO A 6 29.20 -70.21 -78.60
C PRO A 6 27.80 -69.62 -78.84
N PRO A 7 26.81 -70.01 -78.02
CA PRO A 7 25.45 -69.49 -78.11
C PRO A 7 25.41 -67.97 -77.81
N PRO A 8 24.45 -67.24 -78.42
CA PRO A 8 24.27 -65.81 -78.16
C PRO A 8 23.85 -65.55 -76.72
N SER A 9 24.40 -64.48 -76.13
CA SER A 9 24.06 -64.03 -74.78
C SER A 9 22.57 -63.64 -74.66
N PRO A 10 21.94 -63.89 -73.50
CA PRO A 10 20.57 -63.46 -73.26
C PRO A 10 20.45 -61.93 -73.24
N PRO A 11 19.29 -61.38 -73.65
CA PRO A 11 19.03 -59.94 -73.59
C PRO A 11 19.01 -59.45 -72.13
N PRO A 12 19.41 -58.19 -71.89
CA PRO A 12 19.38 -57.60 -70.56
C PRO A 12 17.93 -57.47 -70.04
N PRO A 13 17.72 -57.59 -68.72
CA PRO A 13 16.42 -57.41 -68.10
C PRO A 13 15.93 -55.96 -68.28
N SER A 14 14.61 -55.81 -68.49
CA SER A 14 13.97 -54.49 -68.59
C SER A 14 14.07 -53.72 -67.27
N PRO A 15 14.19 -52.38 -67.32
CA PRO A 15 14.23 -51.57 -66.12
C PRO A 15 12.90 -51.60 -65.36
N PRO A 16 12.91 -51.52 -64.02
CA PRO A 16 11.71 -51.46 -63.22
C PRO A 16 10.93 -50.15 -63.47
N PRO A 17 9.58 -50.17 -63.33
CA PRO A 17 8.77 -48.97 -63.46
C PRO A 17 9.10 -47.94 -62.37
N PRO A 18 8.93 -46.63 -62.65
CA PRO A 18 9.15 -45.58 -61.68
C PRO A 18 8.15 -45.69 -60.52
N SER A 19 8.64 -45.46 -59.30
CA SER A 19 7.81 -45.46 -58.09
C SER A 19 6.81 -44.30 -58.11
N PRO A 20 5.60 -44.49 -57.56
CA PRO A 20 4.60 -43.42 -57.46
C PRO A 20 5.08 -42.31 -56.51
N SER A 21 4.77 -41.07 -56.85
CA SER A 21 5.08 -39.91 -56.02
C SER A 21 4.32 -39.95 -54.69
N PRO A 22 4.95 -39.54 -53.57
CA PRO A 22 4.29 -39.50 -52.27
C PRO A 22 3.17 -38.46 -52.23
N PRO A 23 2.10 -38.69 -51.43
CA PRO A 23 1.02 -37.73 -51.25
C PRO A 23 1.51 -36.48 -50.52
N SER A 24 0.92 -35.33 -50.87
CA SER A 24 1.24 -34.04 -50.24
C SER A 24 0.86 -34.02 -48.76
N PRO A 25 1.65 -33.36 -47.89
CA PRO A 25 1.34 -33.24 -46.48
C PRO A 25 0.09 -32.38 -46.23
N PRO A 26 -0.66 -32.63 -45.15
CA PRO A 26 -1.81 -31.82 -44.77
C PRO A 26 -1.39 -30.39 -44.38
N PRO A 27 -2.26 -29.40 -44.58
CA PRO A 27 -2.01 -28.02 -44.17
C PRO A 27 -1.88 -27.91 -42.64
N SER A 28 -0.92 -27.09 -42.18
CA SER A 28 -0.70 -26.84 -40.76
C SER A 28 -1.91 -26.15 -40.12
N PRO A 29 -2.27 -26.49 -38.87
CA PRO A 29 -3.34 -25.84 -38.14
C PRO A 29 -3.02 -24.36 -37.89
N LEU A 30 -4.05 -23.51 -37.95
CA LEU A 30 -3.95 -22.09 -37.64
C LEU A 30 -3.57 -21.89 -36.16
N PRO A 31 -2.76 -20.87 -35.84
CA PRO A 31 -2.44 -20.55 -34.46
C PRO A 31 -3.70 -20.11 -33.68
N PRO A 32 -3.78 -20.40 -32.38
CA PRO A 32 -4.88 -19.96 -31.54
C PRO A 32 -4.94 -18.42 -31.47
N PRO A 33 -6.14 -17.84 -31.32
CA PRO A 33 -6.27 -16.40 -31.16
C PRO A 33 -5.56 -15.93 -29.88
N PRO A 34 -5.01 -14.71 -29.86
CA PRO A 34 -4.40 -14.12 -28.68
C PRO A 34 -5.44 -14.01 -27.55
N SER A 35 -5.02 -14.31 -26.32
CA SER A 35 -5.87 -14.15 -25.14
C SER A 35 -6.26 -12.67 -24.96
N PRO A 36 -7.48 -12.39 -24.48
CA PRO A 36 -7.88 -11.02 -24.17
C PRO A 36 -6.96 -10.43 -23.09
N PRO A 37 -6.70 -9.11 -23.12
CA PRO A 37 -5.94 -8.46 -22.07
C PRO A 37 -6.67 -8.60 -20.72
N PRO A 38 -5.92 -8.67 -19.61
CA PRO A 38 -6.52 -8.70 -18.28
C PRO A 38 -7.39 -7.44 -18.06
N PRO A 39 -8.50 -7.55 -17.31
CA PRO A 39 -9.31 -6.40 -16.96
C PRO A 39 -8.47 -5.35 -16.23
N SER A 40 -8.72 -4.08 -16.54
CA SER A 40 -8.08 -2.96 -15.85
C SER A 40 -8.38 -3.02 -14.34
N PRO A 41 -7.40 -2.71 -13.46
CA PRO A 41 -7.66 -2.63 -12.04
C PRO A 41 -8.74 -1.58 -11.75
N PRO A 42 -9.58 -1.79 -10.72
CA PRO A 42 -10.58 -0.80 -10.34
C PRO A 42 -9.90 0.53 -9.98
N PRO A 43 -10.56 1.68 -10.26
CA PRO A 43 -10.03 2.97 -9.87
C PRO A 43 -9.84 3.05 -8.35
N PRO A 44 -8.81 3.78 -7.86
CA PRO A 44 -8.61 3.96 -6.43
C PRO A 44 -9.87 4.53 -5.77
N PRO A 45 -10.19 4.13 -4.53
CA PRO A 45 -11.29 4.74 -3.79
C PRO A 45 -11.10 6.26 -3.71
N PRO A 46 -12.18 7.06 -3.82
CA PRO A 46 -12.09 8.51 -3.64
C PRO A 46 -11.46 8.83 -2.29
N ARG A 47 -10.51 9.78 -2.28
CA ARG A 47 -9.91 10.24 -1.02
C ARG A 47 -11.02 10.77 -0.12
N SER A 48 -11.15 10.20 1.08
CA SER A 48 -12.19 10.63 2.01
C SER A 48 -11.97 12.11 2.39
N SER A 49 -13.03 12.78 2.82
CA SER A 49 -12.93 14.16 3.33
C SER A 49 -12.21 14.24 4.69
N PHE A 50 -11.56 13.16 5.13
CA PHE A 50 -10.82 13.07 6.38
C PHE A 50 -9.79 14.20 6.53
N PRO A 51 -9.61 14.64 7.77
CA PRO A 51 -10.62 14.71 8.84
C PRO A 51 -11.83 15.57 8.43
N ASN A 52 -13.05 15.16 8.82
CA ASN A 52 -14.31 15.92 8.61
C ASN A 52 -14.39 17.15 9.54
N CYS A 53 -13.44 18.07 9.40
CA CYS A 53 -13.39 19.37 10.06
C CYS A 53 -12.73 20.38 9.10
N SER A 54 -12.84 21.68 9.37
CA SER A 54 -12.16 22.75 8.62
C SER A 54 -10.66 22.80 8.94
N CYS A 55 -10.01 21.65 8.81
CA CYS A 55 -8.65 21.41 9.19
C CYS A 55 -7.70 22.04 8.16
N ILE A 56 -6.58 22.60 8.61
CA ILE A 56 -5.60 23.19 7.68
C ILE A 56 -4.84 22.07 6.96
N ARG A 57 -4.93 22.04 5.64
CA ARG A 57 -4.26 21.01 4.80
C ARG A 57 -2.87 21.41 4.31
N GLU A 58 -2.54 22.69 4.37
CA GLU A 58 -1.26 23.22 3.92
C GLU A 58 -0.16 22.89 4.96
N PRO A 59 0.82 22.02 4.64
CA PRO A 59 1.83 21.58 5.61
C PRO A 59 2.66 22.75 6.17
N ARG A 60 2.94 23.77 5.36
CA ARG A 60 3.70 24.97 5.78
C ARG A 60 2.95 25.90 6.71
N SER A 61 1.67 25.63 6.95
CA SER A 61 0.85 26.40 7.89
C SER A 61 1.05 25.97 9.35
N SER A 62 1.89 24.97 9.61
CA SER A 62 2.18 24.51 10.97
C SER A 62 3.67 24.31 11.16
N GLN A 63 4.15 24.60 12.37
CA GLN A 63 5.47 24.15 12.79
C GLN A 63 5.46 22.71 13.27
N VAL A 64 4.34 22.18 13.75
CA VAL A 64 4.24 20.77 14.21
C VAL A 64 3.76 19.87 13.08
N PHE A 65 4.39 18.71 12.88
CA PHE A 65 4.02 17.71 11.88
C PHE A 65 4.40 16.29 12.34
N VAL A 66 3.99 15.26 11.59
CA VAL A 66 4.43 13.88 11.80
C VAL A 66 5.45 13.51 10.74
N TYR A 67 6.55 12.86 11.13
CA TYR A 67 7.58 12.41 10.18
C TYR A 67 6.98 11.50 9.10
N PRO A 68 7.47 11.59 7.85
CA PRO A 68 6.97 10.76 6.76
C PRO A 68 7.37 9.29 6.89
N ASP A 69 8.29 8.96 7.79
CA ASP A 69 8.80 7.61 8.03
C ASP A 69 8.13 6.99 9.26
N VAL A 70 7.62 5.77 9.13
CA VAL A 70 6.96 5.02 10.19
C VAL A 70 7.80 3.82 10.57
N VAL A 71 8.18 3.77 11.85
CA VAL A 71 8.95 2.65 12.38
C VAL A 71 8.00 1.50 12.69
N THR A 72 8.16 0.38 11.97
CA THR A 72 7.38 -0.84 12.17
C THR A 72 8.23 -1.90 12.86
N ILE A 73 7.84 -2.32 14.07
CA ILE A 73 8.57 -3.34 14.84
C ILE A 73 7.61 -4.38 15.43
N PRO A 74 8.06 -5.63 15.68
CA PRO A 74 7.28 -6.59 16.46
C PRO A 74 6.97 -6.03 17.85
N ALA A 75 5.70 -6.11 18.28
CA ALA A 75 5.34 -5.73 19.64
C ALA A 75 5.85 -6.78 20.64
N LYS A 76 5.86 -6.42 21.94
CA LYS A 76 6.22 -7.35 23.01
C LYS A 76 5.26 -8.54 23.07
N GLU A 77 3.99 -8.30 22.76
CA GLU A 77 2.96 -9.33 22.66
C GLU A 77 3.05 -10.09 21.33
N ARG A 78 3.07 -11.42 21.40
CA ARG A 78 3.08 -12.27 20.20
C ARG A 78 1.87 -11.99 19.31
N GLY A 79 2.11 -11.88 18.01
CA GLY A 79 1.06 -11.65 17.01
C GLY A 79 0.61 -10.19 16.89
N PHE A 80 1.32 -9.26 17.54
CA PHE A 80 1.10 -7.83 17.39
C PHE A 80 2.31 -7.14 16.77
N THR A 81 2.03 -6.10 16.01
CA THR A 81 3.00 -5.17 15.43
C THR A 81 2.79 -3.80 16.06
N GLN A 82 3.89 -3.13 16.34
CA GLN A 82 3.93 -1.75 16.80
C GLN A 82 4.33 -0.85 15.63
N LEU A 83 3.45 0.09 15.28
CA LEU A 83 3.65 1.10 14.25
C LEU A 83 3.86 2.44 14.96
N CYS A 84 5.07 2.99 14.92
CA CYS A 84 5.44 4.21 15.62
C CYS A 84 5.59 5.40 14.68
N PHE A 85 4.99 6.51 15.10
CA PHE A 85 4.96 7.79 14.42
C PHE A 85 5.62 8.80 15.34
N THR A 86 6.56 9.58 14.80
CA THR A 86 7.24 10.60 15.59
C THR A 86 6.74 11.98 15.17
N VAL A 87 6.57 12.86 16.14
CA VAL A 87 6.22 14.26 15.91
C VAL A 87 7.50 15.07 15.73
N GLY A 88 7.54 15.89 14.68
CA GLY A 88 8.62 16.83 14.39
C GLY A 88 8.16 18.27 14.47
N THR A 89 9.13 19.19 14.52
CA THR A 89 8.90 20.63 14.43
C THR A 89 9.69 21.29 13.30
N LEU A 90 9.15 22.37 12.73
CA LEU A 90 9.78 23.21 11.72
C LEU A 90 10.05 24.61 12.28
N ASP A 91 11.17 25.21 11.89
CA ASP A 91 11.55 26.56 12.35
C ASP A 91 10.66 27.66 11.77
N VAL A 92 9.96 27.38 10.67
CA VAL A 92 9.18 28.38 9.92
C VAL A 92 7.75 27.89 9.72
N CYS A 93 6.81 28.82 9.92
CA CYS A 93 5.42 28.66 9.51
C CYS A 93 4.97 29.90 8.73
N ILE A 94 3.85 29.78 8.03
CA ILE A 94 3.14 30.95 7.52
C ILE A 94 2.59 31.73 8.72
N SER A 95 3.13 32.93 8.96
CA SER A 95 3.02 33.77 10.18
C SER A 95 1.62 34.27 10.55
N ARG A 96 0.57 33.80 9.87
CA ARG A 96 -0.85 34.08 10.18
C ARG A 96 -1.70 32.82 10.36
N SER A 97 -1.10 31.65 10.28
CA SER A 97 -1.82 30.40 10.49
C SER A 97 -2.12 30.19 11.98
N ARG A 98 -3.36 29.83 12.29
CA ARG A 98 -3.77 29.37 13.63
C ARG A 98 -3.09 28.06 14.04
N CYS A 99 -2.45 27.39 13.09
CA CYS A 99 -1.71 26.15 13.29
C CYS A 99 -0.20 26.35 13.41
N CYS A 100 0.29 27.59 13.37
CA CYS A 100 1.73 27.85 13.43
C CYS A 100 2.35 27.25 14.71
N GLN A 101 1.78 27.56 15.88
CA GLN A 101 2.18 26.98 17.16
C GLN A 101 0.92 26.57 17.91
N PHE A 102 0.89 25.32 18.37
CA PHE A 102 -0.25 24.79 19.11
C PHE A 102 0.17 23.74 20.13
N GLU A 103 -0.68 23.52 21.14
CA GLU A 103 -0.53 22.41 22.08
C GLU A 103 -1.00 21.13 21.39
N LEU A 104 -0.08 20.20 21.12
CA LEU A 104 -0.44 18.90 20.56
C LEU A 104 -1.29 18.14 21.58
N TYR A 105 -2.60 18.15 21.36
CA TYR A 105 -3.58 17.57 22.26
C TYR A 105 -4.09 16.23 21.75
N LYS A 106 -4.24 16.09 20.44
CA LYS A 106 -4.77 14.87 19.82
C LYS A 106 -4.16 14.64 18.44
N ALA A 107 -3.97 13.38 18.09
CA ALA A 107 -3.70 12.92 16.74
C ALA A 107 -4.82 11.96 16.29
N GLU A 108 -5.26 12.08 15.04
CA GLU A 108 -6.16 11.11 14.41
C GLU A 108 -5.53 10.53 13.15
N PHE A 109 -5.57 9.20 13.02
CA PHE A 109 -5.02 8.43 11.90
C PHE A 109 -6.16 7.86 11.07
N GLU A 110 -6.19 8.18 9.76
CA GLU A 110 -7.17 7.65 8.81
C GLU A 110 -6.91 6.16 8.55
N ALA A 111 -7.73 5.30 9.13
CA ALA A 111 -7.51 3.86 9.10
C ALA A 111 -8.59 3.16 8.28
N ASP A 112 -8.33 1.94 7.83
CA ASP A 112 -9.35 1.08 7.26
C ASP A 112 -10.37 0.66 8.34
N ALA A 113 -11.67 0.67 8.00
CA ALA A 113 -12.75 0.31 8.93
C ALA A 113 -12.62 -1.12 9.47
N ALA A 114 -12.09 -2.06 8.67
CA ALA A 114 -11.86 -3.44 9.06
C ALA A 114 -10.82 -3.56 10.19
N CYS A 115 -9.96 -2.56 10.40
CA CYS A 115 -8.94 -2.55 11.43
C CYS A 115 -9.44 -2.26 12.86
N VAL A 116 -10.73 -1.96 13.04
CA VAL A 116 -11.32 -1.66 14.35
C VAL A 116 -11.07 -2.75 15.40
N GLY A 117 -11.10 -4.02 15.00
CA GLY A 117 -10.85 -5.18 15.86
C GLY A 117 -9.37 -5.54 16.06
N SER A 118 -8.50 -4.89 15.30
CA SER A 118 -7.05 -5.15 15.26
C SER A 118 -6.29 -4.28 16.24
N LEU A 119 -6.77 -3.07 16.53
CA LEU A 119 -6.16 -2.17 17.50
C LEU A 119 -6.34 -2.71 18.93
N SER A 120 -5.21 -3.00 19.59
CA SER A 120 -5.15 -3.50 20.96
C SER A 120 -5.06 -2.36 21.96
N TYR A 121 -4.02 -1.52 21.83
CA TYR A 121 -3.78 -0.34 22.64
C TYR A 121 -2.85 0.61 21.87
N MET A 122 -2.55 1.75 22.47
CA MET A 122 -1.64 2.75 21.91
C MET A 122 -0.63 3.16 22.96
N THR A 123 0.49 3.76 22.57
CA THR A 123 1.44 4.40 23.48
C THR A 123 1.73 5.81 23.03
N VAL A 124 1.99 6.69 24.00
CA VAL A 124 2.56 8.03 23.76
C VAL A 124 3.78 8.13 24.66
N ASP A 125 4.97 8.30 24.09
CA ASP A 125 6.26 8.26 24.78
C ASP A 125 6.43 7.02 25.66
N GLY A 126 6.08 5.85 25.10
CA GLY A 126 6.07 4.57 25.81
C GLY A 126 4.97 4.40 26.87
N VAL A 127 4.21 5.44 27.21
CA VAL A 127 3.10 5.35 28.18
C VAL A 127 1.87 4.77 27.51
N LYS A 128 1.43 3.60 27.99
CA LYS A 128 0.25 2.89 27.49
C LYS A 128 -1.03 3.71 27.66
N ARG A 129 -1.84 3.73 26.60
CA ARG A 129 -3.15 4.39 26.51
C ARG A 129 -4.21 3.39 26.02
N SER A 130 -5.45 3.58 26.45
CA SER A 130 -6.59 2.81 25.97
C SER A 130 -6.77 3.02 24.47
N ARG A 131 -7.08 1.94 23.73
CA ARG A 131 -7.46 2.03 22.33
C ARG A 131 -8.68 2.93 22.14
N PHE A 132 -8.70 3.69 21.05
CA PHE A 132 -9.88 4.42 20.63
C PHE A 132 -9.95 4.43 19.11
N PHE A 133 -11.00 3.80 18.58
CA PHE A 133 -11.27 3.71 17.15
C PHE A 133 -12.68 4.25 16.90
N GLN A 134 -12.80 5.22 16.01
CA GLN A 134 -14.05 5.80 15.57
C GLN A 134 -14.38 5.23 14.18
N LEU A 135 -15.65 4.89 13.92
CA LEU A 135 -16.13 4.52 12.59
C LEU A 135 -16.94 5.62 11.90
N THR A 136 -17.58 6.49 12.69
CA THR A 136 -18.47 7.55 12.22
C THR A 136 -18.00 8.91 12.75
N PRO A 137 -17.92 9.98 11.93
CA PRO A 137 -18.30 10.05 10.51
C PRO A 137 -17.29 9.40 9.54
N TYR A 138 -16.15 8.94 10.03
CA TYR A 138 -15.14 8.21 9.26
C TYR A 138 -14.37 7.25 10.17
N PRO A 139 -13.80 6.17 9.59
CA PRO A 139 -12.82 5.30 10.24
C PRO A 139 -11.54 6.04 10.63
N ALA A 140 -11.25 6.12 11.92
CA ALA A 140 -10.00 6.70 12.40
C ALA A 140 -9.61 6.19 13.78
N ILE A 141 -8.30 6.07 14.00
CA ILE A 141 -7.72 5.83 15.32
C ILE A 141 -7.45 7.18 15.97
N LYS A 142 -7.93 7.40 17.20
CA LYS A 142 -7.72 8.68 17.91
C LYS A 142 -6.82 8.52 19.12
N VAL A 143 -5.73 9.26 19.13
CA VAL A 143 -4.83 9.39 20.27
C VAL A 143 -5.10 10.75 20.90
N ALA A 144 -5.92 10.79 21.94
CA ALA A 144 -6.29 12.03 22.64
C ALA A 144 -5.51 12.20 23.95
N ASN A 145 -5.60 13.41 24.53
CA ASN A 145 -4.94 13.77 25.79
C ASN A 145 -3.40 13.62 25.74
N ILE A 146 -2.81 13.92 24.59
CA ILE A 146 -1.35 13.97 24.41
C ILE A 146 -0.75 15.08 25.29
N ASN A 147 -1.43 16.25 25.35
CA ASN A 147 -1.11 17.39 26.22
C ASN A 147 0.36 17.84 26.16
N LYS A 148 0.93 17.91 24.95
CA LYS A 148 2.30 18.40 24.73
C LYS A 148 2.25 19.87 24.33
N SER A 149 2.98 20.70 25.05
CA SER A 149 3.20 22.08 24.60
C SER A 149 3.98 22.08 23.30
N PHE A 150 3.94 23.17 22.52
CA PHE A 150 4.73 23.28 21.29
C PHE A 150 6.22 22.96 21.51
N LYS A 151 6.79 23.39 22.65
CA LYS A 151 8.21 23.19 22.99
C LYS A 151 8.55 21.74 23.34
N ASP A 152 7.55 20.95 23.73
CA ASP A 152 7.71 19.56 24.15
C ASP A 152 7.15 18.57 23.12
N ALA A 153 6.61 19.09 22.00
CA ALA A 153 5.97 18.29 20.98
C ALA A 153 6.99 17.53 20.11
N GLU A 154 8.14 18.15 19.82
CA GLU A 154 9.22 17.52 19.06
C GLU A 154 9.70 16.22 19.75
N GLY A 155 9.85 15.16 18.97
CA GLY A 155 10.26 13.85 19.44
C GLY A 155 9.16 13.05 20.16
N THR A 156 7.94 13.59 20.29
CA THR A 156 6.82 12.82 20.83
C THR A 156 6.59 11.58 19.96
N GLU A 157 6.66 10.39 20.57
CA GLU A 157 6.47 9.12 19.88
C GLU A 157 5.05 8.61 20.14
N ILE A 158 4.29 8.37 19.08
CA ILE A 158 2.95 7.80 19.13
C ILE A 158 3.02 6.43 18.49
N CYS A 159 2.74 5.35 19.22
CA CYS A 159 2.71 4.01 18.62
C CYS A 159 1.33 3.37 18.71
N LEU A 160 0.97 2.67 17.63
CA LEU A 160 -0.25 1.89 17.51
C LEU A 160 0.11 0.40 17.60
N ILE A 161 -0.51 -0.31 18.54
CA ILE A 161 -0.26 -1.74 18.73
C ILE A 161 -1.45 -2.50 18.13
N VAL A 162 -1.18 -3.16 17.01
CA VAL A 162 -2.20 -3.76 16.14
C VAL A 162 -1.88 -5.23 15.87
N LYS A 163 -2.91 -6.06 15.66
CA LYS A 163 -2.71 -7.46 15.26
C LYS A 163 -1.94 -7.52 13.93
N THR A 164 -0.83 -8.26 13.93
CA THR A 164 0.09 -8.34 12.78
C THR A 164 -0.59 -8.89 11.54
N ALA A 165 -1.39 -9.96 11.69
CA ALA A 165 -2.05 -10.63 10.58
C ALA A 165 -3.06 -9.71 9.87
N ASP A 166 -3.73 -8.85 10.64
CA ASP A 166 -4.86 -8.05 10.17
C ASP A 166 -4.40 -6.69 9.66
N CYS A 167 -3.73 -5.89 10.49
CA CYS A 167 -3.41 -4.48 10.19
C CYS A 167 -1.97 -4.10 10.57
N GLY A 168 -1.06 -5.06 10.62
CA GLY A 168 0.33 -4.89 11.05
C GLY A 168 1.25 -4.12 10.10
N SER A 169 0.73 -3.45 9.07
CA SER A 169 1.49 -2.63 8.13
C SER A 169 0.66 -1.44 7.68
N LEU A 170 1.30 -0.37 7.18
CA LEU A 170 0.57 0.79 6.67
C LEU A 170 -0.35 0.45 5.49
N THR A 171 0.07 -0.45 4.60
CA THR A 171 -0.77 -0.93 3.48
C THR A 171 -2.07 -1.60 3.98
N LYS A 172 -2.05 -2.24 5.14
CA LYS A 172 -3.25 -2.87 5.70
C LYS A 172 -4.03 -1.92 6.60
N LEU A 173 -3.32 -1.06 7.34
CA LEU A 173 -3.91 -0.14 8.30
C LEU A 173 -4.55 1.07 7.63
N GLY A 174 -3.91 1.66 6.63
CA GLY A 174 -4.35 2.89 5.98
C GLY A 174 -5.56 2.67 5.09
N ALA A 175 -6.48 3.64 5.07
CA ALA A 175 -7.75 3.54 4.34
C ALA A 175 -7.61 3.37 2.81
N PHE A 176 -6.45 3.70 2.23
CA PHE A 176 -6.21 3.63 0.78
C PHE A 176 -5.44 2.39 0.35
N HIS A 177 -4.91 1.61 1.30
CA HIS A 177 -4.09 0.42 1.04
C HIS A 177 -2.90 0.62 0.11
N ASP A 178 -2.36 1.85 0.01
CA ASP A 178 -1.24 2.20 -0.87
C ASP A 178 0.09 2.31 -0.10
N GLY A 179 0.09 1.91 1.18
CA GLY A 179 1.23 2.09 2.07
C GLY A 179 1.25 3.46 2.74
N SER A 180 0.35 4.38 2.39
CA SER A 180 0.24 5.67 3.06
C SER A 180 -0.81 5.67 4.17
N ILE A 181 -0.61 6.53 5.17
CA ILE A 181 -1.65 6.85 6.16
C ILE A 181 -1.74 8.36 6.38
N THR A 182 -2.96 8.88 6.34
CA THR A 182 -3.24 10.29 6.61
C THR A 182 -3.34 10.49 8.12
N VAL A 183 -2.58 11.45 8.64
CA VAL A 183 -2.56 11.81 10.07
C VAL A 183 -2.95 13.26 10.22
N SER A 184 -3.82 13.55 11.18
CA SER A 184 -4.25 14.91 11.49
C SER A 184 -3.94 15.22 12.94
N LEU A 185 -3.31 16.37 13.21
CA LEU A 185 -3.01 16.80 14.57
C LEU A 185 -4.03 17.87 15.00
N PHE A 186 -4.23 18.00 16.30
CA PHE A 186 -5.26 18.88 16.85
C PHE A 186 -4.71 19.63 18.05
N ASN A 187 -5.02 20.92 18.08
CA ASN A 187 -4.82 21.75 19.25
C ASN A 187 -5.77 21.35 20.39
N LYS A 188 -5.43 21.76 21.61
CA LYS A 188 -6.33 21.67 22.76
C LYS A 188 -7.64 22.42 22.47
N PRO A 189 -8.82 21.84 22.73
CA PRO A 189 -10.07 22.56 22.61
C PRO A 189 -10.11 23.73 23.61
N SER A 190 -10.14 24.97 23.12
CA SER A 190 -10.71 26.10 23.86
C SER A 190 -12.17 26.26 23.42
N ALA A 191 -13.00 26.97 24.20
CA ALA A 191 -14.46 27.01 24.05
C ALA A 191 -14.98 27.51 22.68
N THR A 192 -14.11 27.93 21.77
CA THR A 192 -14.42 28.28 20.38
C THR A 192 -13.39 27.66 19.43
N ASP A 193 -13.83 26.63 18.71
CA ASP A 193 -13.32 26.09 17.44
C ASP A 193 -12.16 25.06 17.50
N ILE A 194 -12.49 23.84 17.04
CA ILE A 194 -11.59 22.69 16.87
C ILE A 194 -10.54 23.04 15.79
N ASN A 195 -9.35 23.46 16.23
CA ASN A 195 -8.24 23.82 15.35
C ASN A 195 -7.40 22.57 15.01
N CYS A 196 -7.85 21.81 14.01
CA CYS A 196 -7.02 20.77 13.42
C CYS A 196 -5.94 21.37 12.51
N CYS A 197 -4.72 20.87 12.70
CA CYS A 197 -3.46 21.46 12.27
C CYS A 197 -2.46 20.35 11.96
N PRO A 198 -1.57 20.55 10.98
CA PRO A 198 -1.92 20.25 9.61
C PRO A 198 -2.26 18.76 9.41
N ILE A 199 -2.75 18.42 8.21
CA ILE A 199 -2.89 17.02 7.80
C ILE A 199 -1.58 16.58 7.12
N SER A 200 -0.96 15.52 7.64
CA SER A 200 0.25 14.89 7.11
C SER A 200 -0.11 13.57 6.43
N THR A 201 0.60 13.20 5.37
CA THR A 201 0.58 11.85 4.82
C THR A 201 1.95 11.23 5.06
N VAL A 202 1.99 10.05 5.66
CA VAL A 202 3.21 9.29 5.95
C VAL A 202 3.21 8.00 5.12
N PHE A 203 4.39 7.46 4.80
CA PHE A 203 4.60 6.37 3.84
C PHE A 203 5.47 5.25 4.41
#